data_AF-A0A822GXB8-F1
#
_entry.id   AF-A0A822GXB8-F1
#
_cell.length_a   1.000
_cell.length_b   1.000
_cell.length_c   1.000
_cell.angle_alpha   90.00
_cell.angle_beta   90.00
_cell.angle_gamma   90.00
#
_symmetry.space_group_name_H-M   'P 1'
#
loop_
_entity.id
_entity.type
_entity.pdbx_description
1 polymer ?
#
loop_
_entity_poly.entity_id
_entity_poly.type
_entity_poly.pdbx_seq_one_letter_code
_entity_poly.pdbx_strand_id
1 'polypeptide(L)'
;RSFHELVFQDNDLEDFSSFQERDMIEHFKSFAHASADIFEPIEFESHMVYRGYIDDLRNTDNAWVEAEIWNFHYGSNILVPNLRQDGMAIWK
;
A
#
# COMPACT_ATOMS: atom_id res chain seq x y z
N ARG A 1 3.23 -9.48 14.79
CA ARG A 1 2.08 -9.02 14.01
C ARG A 1 2.63 -8.48 12.71
N SER A 2 2.28 -9.07 11.56
CA SER A 2 2.82 -8.65 10.26
C SER A 2 2.12 -7.36 9.79
N PHE A 3 2.75 -6.58 8.91
CA PHE A 3 2.13 -5.39 8.30
C PHE A 3 0.76 -5.70 7.69
N HIS A 4 0.61 -6.92 7.14
CA HIS A 4 -0.64 -7.42 6.57
C HIS A 4 -1.79 -7.48 7.58
N GLU A 5 -1.53 -7.91 8.82
CA GLU A 5 -2.54 -8.00 9.89
C GLU A 5 -2.91 -6.63 10.47
N LEU A 6 -2.08 -5.60 10.26
CA LEU A 6 -2.31 -4.24 10.75
C LEU A 6 -3.10 -3.39 9.76
N VAL A 7 -2.94 -3.65 8.47
CA VAL A 7 -3.60 -2.91 7.39
C VAL A 7 -4.94 -3.56 7.04
N PHE A 8 -5.05 -4.89 7.12
CA PHE A 8 -6.23 -5.62 6.68
C PHE A 8 -6.84 -6.40 7.85
N GLN A 9 -8.10 -6.10 8.20
CA GLN A 9 -8.83 -6.87 9.22
C GLN A 9 -9.24 -8.22 8.61
N ASP A 10 -9.19 -9.29 9.40
CA ASP A 10 -9.38 -10.69 8.97
C ASP A 10 -10.70 -10.98 8.21
N ASN A 11 -11.65 -10.04 8.17
CA ASN A 11 -12.92 -10.15 7.44
C ASN A 11 -12.89 -9.59 6.00
N ASP A 12 -11.81 -8.92 5.56
CA ASP A 12 -11.69 -8.35 4.20
C ASP A 12 -10.98 -9.32 3.21
N LEU A 13 -10.63 -10.53 3.65
CA LEU A 13 -9.80 -11.47 2.90
C LEU A 13 -10.50 -12.16 1.71
N GLU A 14 -11.82 -12.07 1.58
CA GLU A 14 -12.54 -12.82 0.55
C GLU A 14 -12.64 -12.13 -0.82
N ASP A 15 -12.26 -10.85 -0.96
CA ASP A 15 -12.52 -10.14 -2.22
C ASP A 15 -11.44 -9.16 -2.70
N PHE A 16 -10.17 -9.48 -2.48
CA PHE A 16 -9.07 -8.74 -3.13
C PHE A 16 -9.01 -8.98 -4.66
N SER A 17 -9.71 -10.01 -5.16
CA SER A 17 -9.79 -10.24 -6.62
C SER A 17 -10.66 -9.20 -7.33
N SER A 18 -11.60 -8.57 -6.62
CA SER A 18 -12.50 -7.55 -7.18
C SER A 18 -12.06 -6.11 -6.93
N PHE A 19 -11.11 -5.88 -6.02
CA PHE A 19 -10.60 -4.55 -5.71
C PHE A 19 -10.02 -3.92 -6.97
N GLN A 20 -10.75 -2.95 -7.53
CA GLN A 20 -10.28 -2.21 -8.68
C GLN A 20 -9.22 -1.20 -8.24
N GLU A 21 -8.46 -0.67 -9.19
CA GLU A 21 -7.49 0.40 -8.94
C GLU A 21 -8.09 1.55 -8.12
N ARG A 22 -9.36 1.93 -8.41
CA ARG A 22 -10.05 2.97 -7.66
C ARG A 22 -10.22 2.62 -6.17
N ASP A 23 -10.60 1.38 -5.87
CA ASP A 23 -10.87 0.95 -4.50
C ASP A 23 -9.58 0.91 -3.69
N MET A 24 -8.48 0.44 -4.31
CA MET A 24 -7.13 0.50 -3.73
C MET A 24 -6.73 1.93 -3.41
N ILE A 25 -6.86 2.84 -4.38
CA ILE A 25 -6.48 4.25 -4.22
C ILE A 25 -7.29 4.91 -3.10
N GLU A 26 -8.61 4.75 -3.09
CA GLU A 26 -9.47 5.35 -2.05
C GLU A 26 -9.20 4.75 -0.67
N HIS A 27 -8.95 3.43 -0.59
CA HIS A 27 -8.56 2.79 0.65
C HIS A 27 -7.26 3.38 1.21
N PHE A 28 -6.19 3.46 0.41
CA PHE A 28 -4.91 3.99 0.88
C PHE A 28 -4.91 5.50 1.11
N LYS A 29 -5.74 6.24 0.37
CA LYS A 29 -5.98 7.66 0.60
C LYS A 29 -6.68 7.90 1.94
N SER A 30 -7.53 6.97 2.40
CA SER A 30 -8.22 7.11 3.69
C SER A 30 -7.27 7.17 4.90
N PHE A 31 -6.05 6.63 4.77
CA PHE A 31 -5.01 6.74 5.80
C PHE A 31 -4.38 8.13 5.90
N ALA A 32 -4.61 9.00 4.92
CA ALA A 32 -4.11 10.36 4.92
C ALA A 32 -4.96 11.24 5.85
N HIS A 33 -4.56 11.36 7.11
CA HIS A 33 -5.20 12.29 8.04
C HIS A 33 -4.44 13.62 8.01
N ALA A 34 -5.16 14.70 7.69
CA ALA A 34 -4.64 16.05 7.88
C ALA A 34 -4.34 16.27 9.37
N SER A 35 -3.16 16.78 9.68
CA SER A 35 -2.91 17.29 11.03
C SER A 35 -3.88 18.46 11.30
N ALA A 36 -4.45 18.51 12.49
CA ALA A 36 -5.55 19.41 12.84
C ALA A 36 -5.26 20.91 12.66
N ASP A 37 -3.99 21.28 12.42
CA ASP A 37 -3.51 22.65 12.29
C ASP A 37 -3.23 23.10 10.84
N ILE A 38 -3.45 22.25 9.82
CA ILE A 38 -3.06 22.56 8.44
C ILE A 38 -4.30 22.71 7.53
N PHE A 39 -4.51 23.94 7.05
CA PHE A 39 -5.56 24.31 6.06
C PHE A 39 -5.18 23.97 4.61
N GLU A 40 -4.04 23.32 4.39
CA GLU A 40 -3.60 22.93 3.05
C GLU A 40 -4.27 21.63 2.59
N PRO A 41 -4.53 21.48 1.28
CA PRO A 41 -5.05 20.25 0.73
C PRO A 41 -4.14 19.07 1.09
N ILE A 42 -4.75 17.92 1.37
CA ILE A 42 -4.08 16.65 1.59
C ILE A 42 -3.43 16.23 0.27
N GLU A 43 -2.11 16.34 0.17
CA GLU A 43 -1.36 15.88 -0.99
C GLU A 43 -1.21 14.36 -0.94
N PHE A 44 -1.85 13.66 -1.88
CA PHE A 44 -1.77 12.21 -2.00
C PHE A 44 -1.61 11.85 -3.48
N GLU A 45 -0.60 11.04 -3.78
CA GLU A 45 -0.36 10.49 -5.11
C GLU A 45 -0.25 8.97 -5.03
N SER A 46 -0.81 8.29 -6.02
CA SER A 46 -0.78 6.83 -6.14
C SER A 46 -0.30 6.44 -7.52
N HIS A 47 0.62 5.47 -7.58
CA HIS A 47 1.15 4.95 -8.83
C HIS A 47 1.35 3.44 -8.77
N MET A 48 0.78 2.70 -9.73
CA MET A 48 1.06 1.28 -9.90
C MET A 48 2.40 1.13 -10.64
N VAL A 49 3.42 0.69 -9.92
CA VAL A 49 4.79 0.53 -10.43
C VAL A 49 4.90 -0.71 -11.30
N TYR A 50 4.23 -1.79 -10.90
CA TYR A 50 4.34 -3.08 -11.57
C TYR A 50 3.11 -3.93 -11.36
N ARG A 51 2.73 -4.70 -12.39
CA ARG A 51 1.75 -5.80 -12.29
C ARG A 51 2.13 -6.91 -13.26
N GLY A 52 2.38 -8.11 -12.76
CA GLY A 52 2.63 -9.29 -13.59
C GLY A 52 3.64 -10.27 -13.02
N TYR A 53 4.23 -11.08 -13.91
CA TYR A 53 5.17 -12.17 -13.60
C TYR A 53 6.41 -11.72 -12.82
N ILE A 54 6.75 -12.42 -11.75
CA ILE A 54 8.05 -12.26 -11.07
C ILE A 54 8.91 -13.46 -11.41
N ASP A 55 10.14 -13.19 -11.82
CA ASP A 55 11.13 -14.24 -12.01
C ASP A 55 11.55 -14.80 -10.64
N ASP A 56 11.00 -15.97 -10.31
CA ASP A 56 11.12 -16.60 -9.00
C ASP A 56 11.48 -18.08 -9.16
N LEU A 57 12.40 -18.57 -8.31
CA LEU A 57 12.86 -19.96 -8.32
C LEU A 57 11.73 -20.99 -8.10
N ARG A 58 10.58 -20.55 -7.57
CA ARG A 58 9.38 -21.37 -7.36
C ARG A 58 8.55 -21.56 -8.61
N ASN A 59 8.83 -20.82 -9.69
CA ASN A 59 8.07 -20.93 -10.93
C ASN A 59 8.31 -22.30 -11.58
N THR A 60 7.25 -22.86 -12.15
CA THR A 60 7.20 -24.14 -12.86
C THR A 60 6.38 -23.97 -14.14
N ASP A 61 6.37 -24.98 -15.02
CA ASP A 61 5.65 -24.92 -16.30
C ASP A 61 4.15 -24.56 -16.16
N ASN A 62 3.53 -24.87 -15.02
CA ASN A 62 2.09 -24.69 -14.80
C ASN A 62 1.74 -23.76 -13.62
N ALA A 63 2.74 -23.15 -12.96
CA ALA A 63 2.50 -22.24 -11.85
C ALA A 63 3.62 -21.21 -11.76
N TRP A 64 3.27 -19.93 -11.67
CA TRP A 64 4.22 -18.83 -11.54
C TRP A 64 3.76 -17.83 -10.48
N VAL A 65 4.73 -17.08 -9.96
CA VAL A 65 4.49 -15.97 -9.03
C VAL A 65 4.19 -14.72 -9.85
N GLU A 66 3.14 -14.02 -9.45
CA GLU A 66 2.86 -12.66 -9.93
C GLU A 66 2.92 -11.69 -8.74
N ALA A 67 3.18 -10.43 -9.03
CA ALA A 67 3.12 -9.35 -8.05
C ALA A 67 2.40 -8.14 -8.63
N GLU A 68 1.75 -7.41 -7.74
CA GLU A 68 1.23 -6.08 -7.99
C GLU A 68 1.91 -5.13 -6.99
N ILE A 69 2.65 -4.15 -7.49
CA ILE A 69 3.47 -3.22 -6.70
C ILE A 69 2.89 -1.82 -6.85
N TRP A 70 2.50 -1.24 -5.72
CA TRP A 70 1.99 0.12 -5.63
C TRP A 70 2.96 1.02 -4.89
N ASN A 71 3.06 2.26 -5.36
CA ASN A 71 3.72 3.35 -4.68
C ASN A 71 2.65 4.38 -4.27
N PHE A 72 2.55 4.65 -2.97
CA PHE A 72 1.68 5.67 -2.42
C PHE A 72 2.54 6.76 -1.78
N HIS A 73 2.45 7.97 -2.30
CA HIS A 73 3.16 9.14 -1.80
C HIS A 73 2.20 10.01 -1.00
N TYR A 74 2.53 10.21 0.27
CA TYR A 74 1.82 11.11 1.17
C TYR A 74 2.63 12.40 1.31
N GLY A 75 1.95 13.54 1.18
CA GLY A 75 2.50 14.86 1.45
C GLY A 75 3.17 14.95 2.81
N SER A 76 4.18 15.82 2.90
CA SER A 76 5.01 15.98 4.11
C SER A 76 4.23 16.44 5.35
N ASN A 77 3.02 16.97 5.12
CA ASN A 77 2.09 17.50 6.11
C ASN A 77 1.08 16.46 6.64
N ILE A 78 1.12 15.23 6.13
CA ILE A 78 0.17 14.17 6.47
C ILE A 78 0.75 13.26 7.55
N LEU A 79 -0.04 13.05 8.60
CA LEU A 79 0.24 12.00 9.58
C LEU A 79 -0.41 10.73 9.06
N VAL A 80 0.38 9.69 8.82
CA VAL A 80 -0.13 8.35 8.51
C VAL A 80 -0.06 7.54 9.81
N PRO A 81 -1.19 7.36 10.53
CA PRO A 81 -1.18 6.65 11.80
C PRO A 81 -0.72 5.21 11.57
N ASN A 82 0.14 4.70 12.46
CA ASN A 82 0.68 3.34 12.43
C ASN A 82 1.80 3.04 11.42
N LEU A 83 2.23 3.99 10.58
CA LEU A 83 3.57 3.90 9.98
C LEU A 83 4.58 4.24 11.08
N ARG A 84 5.19 3.22 11.67
CA ARG A 84 6.31 3.38 12.61
C ARG A 84 7.36 4.25 11.93
N GLN A 85 7.56 5.46 12.44
CA GLN A 85 8.71 6.30 12.11
C GLN A 85 9.97 5.75 12.79
N ASP A 86 10.14 4.43 12.78
CA ASP A 86 11.20 3.71 13.45
C ASP A 86 12.42 3.70 12.53
N GLY A 87 13.11 4.83 12.50
CA GLY A 87 14.48 4.93 12.01
C GLY A 87 14.65 4.93 10.50
N MET A 88 15.64 5.71 10.06
CA MET A 88 16.23 5.71 8.71
C MET A 88 16.09 4.35 8.03
N ALA A 89 15.29 4.28 6.96
CA ALA A 89 15.28 3.11 6.08
C ALA A 89 16.69 2.96 5.50
N ILE A 90 17.49 2.06 6.07
CA ILE A 90 18.79 1.70 5.50
C ILE A 90 18.47 0.75 4.35
N TRP A 91 18.33 1.31 3.15
CA TRP A 91 18.34 0.53 1.92
C TRP A 91 19.72 -0.13 1.81
N LYS A 92 19.75 -1.45 1.96
CA LYS A 92 20.95 -2.27 1.72
C LYS A 92 20.99 -2.71 0.27
#